data_AF-M4BNJ4-F1
#
_entry.id   AF-M4BNJ4-F1
#
_cell.length_a   1.000
_cell.length_b   1.000
_cell.length_c   1.000
_cell.angle_alpha   90.00
_cell.angle_beta   90.00
_cell.angle_gamma   90.00
#
_symmetry.space_group_name_H-M   'P 1'
#
loop_
_entity.id
_entity.type
_entity.pdbx_description
1 polymer ?
#
loop_
_entity_poly.entity_id
_entity_poly.type
_entity_poly.pdbx_seq_one_letter_code
_entity_poly.pdbx_strand_id
1 'polypeptide(L)'
;MAGAISPIFSSNPAFMVWDYDVTTHDLLDFTVHGGNISATSGSVDWQPLFKASQEYGVSTLKASEIVNFVKRAETDAKLLEEYYFNSKAQSRLQSKCQDATCQAEWLCSFYWFSTVRDYEACVASTTASKSNTTTSTVQ
;
A
#
# COMPACT_ATOMS: atom_id res chain seq x y z
N MET A 1 -2.01 -0.80 7.45
CA MET A 1 -2.65 0.52 7.21
C MET A 1 -4.13 0.38 7.52
N ALA A 2 -4.77 1.41 8.07
CA ALA A 2 -6.23 1.52 8.09
C ALA A 2 -6.62 2.75 7.27
N GLY A 3 -7.63 2.63 6.42
CA GLY A 3 -8.18 3.78 5.70
C GLY A 3 -8.69 4.83 6.68
N ALA A 4 -8.50 6.11 6.36
CA ALA A 4 -9.08 7.20 7.14
C ALA A 4 -10.48 7.51 6.61
N ILE A 5 -11.43 7.76 7.51
CA ILE A 5 -12.77 8.27 7.11
C ILE A 5 -12.66 9.70 6.56
N SER A 6 -11.67 10.48 7.03
CA SER A 6 -11.49 11.87 6.61
C SER A 6 -10.85 11.97 5.22
N PRO A 7 -11.40 12.81 4.31
CA PRO A 7 -10.81 13.06 2.99
C PRO A 7 -9.75 14.17 2.99
N ILE A 8 -9.29 14.67 4.14
CA ILE A 8 -8.44 15.89 4.25
C ILE A 8 -7.13 15.85 3.43
N PHE A 9 -6.64 14.66 3.09
CA PHE A 9 -5.44 14.47 2.26
C PHE A 9 -5.75 13.88 0.88
N SER A 10 -6.94 14.18 0.35
CA SER A 10 -7.40 13.74 -0.98
C SER A 10 -7.43 12.22 -1.15
N SER A 11 -7.46 11.46 -0.06
CA SER A 11 -7.76 10.03 -0.07
C SER A 11 -9.27 9.84 0.02
N ASN A 12 -9.80 8.76 -0.55
CA ASN A 12 -11.21 8.45 -0.37
C ASN A 12 -11.45 8.09 1.12
N PRO A 13 -12.60 8.50 1.70
CA PRO A 13 -13.09 7.98 2.97
C PRO A 13 -13.11 6.47 2.93
N ALA A 14 -12.46 5.84 3.89
CA ALA A 14 -12.36 4.40 3.99
C ALA A 14 -12.36 3.91 5.43
N PHE A 15 -12.76 2.66 5.62
CA PHE A 15 -12.57 1.88 6.84
C PHE A 15 -12.17 0.44 6.47
N MET A 16 -11.67 -0.31 7.45
CA MET A 16 -11.19 -1.67 7.25
C MET A 16 -11.95 -2.64 8.15
N VAL A 17 -12.33 -3.78 7.58
CA VAL A 17 -12.91 -4.92 8.30
C VAL A 17 -11.88 -6.04 8.29
N TRP A 18 -11.60 -6.59 9.47
CA TRP A 18 -10.61 -7.66 9.66
C TRP A 18 -11.31 -9.01 9.81
N ASP A 19 -10.86 -9.98 9.03
CA ASP A 19 -11.22 -11.39 9.19
C ASP A 19 -10.18 -12.03 10.11
N TYR A 20 -10.62 -12.73 11.16
CA TYR A 20 -9.73 -13.37 12.13
C TYR A 20 -10.26 -14.74 12.56
N ASP A 21 -9.37 -15.62 12.99
CA ASP A 21 -9.73 -16.91 13.59
C ASP A 21 -10.18 -16.70 15.04
N VAL A 22 -11.42 -17.07 15.37
CA VAL A 22 -12.00 -16.84 16.71
C VAL A 22 -11.36 -17.68 17.82
N THR A 23 -10.58 -18.71 17.47
CA THR A 23 -9.91 -19.59 18.43
C THR A 23 -8.48 -19.14 18.67
N THR A 24 -7.71 -18.94 17.60
CA THR A 24 -6.29 -18.55 17.70
C THR A 24 -6.09 -17.04 17.78
N HIS A 25 -7.09 -16.26 17.40
CA HIS A 25 -7.03 -14.81 17.23
C HIS A 25 -6.04 -14.35 16.13
N ASP A 26 -5.62 -15.28 15.26
CA ASP A 26 -4.79 -14.95 14.10
C ASP A 26 -5.60 -14.13 13.10
N LEU A 27 -5.01 -13.05 12.59
CA LEU A 27 -5.57 -12.28 11.49
C LEU A 27 -5.45 -13.09 10.18
N LEU A 28 -6.57 -13.30 9.52
CA LEU A 28 -6.69 -14.09 8.30
C LEU A 28 -6.63 -13.20 7.06
N ASP A 29 -7.39 -12.11 7.06
CA ASP A 29 -7.50 -11.19 5.94
C ASP A 29 -8.06 -9.83 6.37
N PHE A 30 -8.10 -8.87 5.45
CA PHE A 30 -8.88 -7.65 5.62
C PHE A 30 -9.55 -7.22 4.31
N THR A 31 -10.71 -6.58 4.44
CA THR A 31 -11.40 -5.89 3.34
C THR A 31 -11.45 -4.40 3.65
N VAL A 32 -11.03 -3.58 2.70
CA VAL A 32 -11.19 -2.12 2.78
C VAL A 32 -12.49 -1.74 2.10
N HIS A 33 -13.32 -1.00 2.83
CA HIS A 33 -14.52 -0.36 2.29
C HIS A 33 -14.28 1.13 2.18
N GLY A 34 -14.80 1.75 1.13
CA GLY A 34 -14.67 3.19 0.95
C GLY A 34 -15.68 3.73 -0.05
N GLY A 35 -15.66 5.05 -0.25
CA GLY A 35 -16.50 5.70 -1.25
C GLY A 35 -15.76 6.80 -2.00
N ASN A 36 -16.18 7.05 -3.23
CA ASN A 36 -15.46 7.92 -4.15
C ASN A 36 -15.84 9.40 -3.95
N ILE A 37 -14.90 10.23 -3.49
CA ILE A 37 -15.11 11.68 -3.31
C ILE A 37 -15.01 12.49 -4.59
N SER A 38 -14.55 11.87 -5.67
CA SER A 38 -14.59 12.51 -7.00
C SER A 38 -16.00 12.51 -7.58
N ALA A 39 -16.94 11.76 -6.99
CA ALA A 39 -18.35 11.78 -7.37
C ALA A 39 -19.06 13.01 -6.76
N THR A 40 -19.92 13.65 -7.55
CA THR A 40 -20.56 14.93 -7.20
C THR A 40 -21.78 14.81 -6.28
N SER A 41 -22.20 13.60 -5.92
CA SER A 41 -23.28 13.38 -4.96
C SER A 41 -22.74 13.55 -3.54
N GLY A 42 -23.27 14.48 -2.75
CA GLY A 42 -22.84 14.74 -1.36
C GLY A 42 -23.04 13.58 -0.37
N SER A 43 -23.36 12.37 -0.83
CA SER A 43 -23.45 11.12 -0.08
C SER A 43 -22.30 10.18 -0.46
N VAL A 44 -21.69 9.54 0.55
CA VAL A 44 -20.66 8.52 0.34
C VAL A 44 -21.33 7.17 0.09
N ASP A 45 -21.18 6.64 -1.12
CA ASP A 45 -21.60 5.28 -1.48
C ASP A 45 -20.53 4.27 -1.07
N TRP A 46 -20.70 3.68 0.12
CA TRP A 46 -19.73 2.76 0.72
C TRP A 46 -19.78 1.39 0.06
N GLN A 47 -18.64 0.98 -0.50
CA GLN A 47 -18.50 -0.28 -1.22
C GLN A 47 -17.15 -0.95 -0.92
N PRO A 48 -17.05 -2.29 -1.01
CA PRO A 48 -15.76 -2.96 -0.90
C PRO A 48 -14.85 -2.49 -2.03
N LEU A 49 -13.66 -2.04 -1.68
CA LEU A 49 -12.64 -1.56 -2.63
C LEU A 49 -11.69 -2.68 -3.03
N PHE A 50 -11.15 -3.39 -2.03
CA PHE A 50 -10.27 -4.54 -2.24
C PHE A 50 -10.20 -5.43 -0.98
N LYS A 51 -9.80 -6.68 -1.19
CA LYS A 51 -9.49 -7.67 -0.15
C LYS A 51 -8.04 -8.10 -0.28
N ALA A 52 -7.29 -8.16 0.82
CA ALA A 52 -5.84 -8.31 0.76
C ALA A 52 -5.40 -9.62 0.09
N SER A 53 -6.08 -10.75 0.37
CA SER A 53 -5.77 -12.02 -0.27
C SER A 53 -5.99 -12.02 -1.79
N GLN A 54 -6.99 -11.30 -2.27
CA GLN A 54 -7.30 -11.21 -3.70
C GLN A 54 -6.33 -10.28 -4.41
N GLU A 55 -6.06 -9.12 -3.81
CA GLU A 55 -5.24 -8.08 -4.40
C GLU A 55 -3.75 -8.44 -4.36
N TYR A 56 -3.27 -8.90 -3.21
CA TYR A 56 -1.84 -9.12 -2.98
C TYR A 56 -1.45 -10.58 -3.07
N GLY A 57 -2.40 -11.50 -3.28
CA GLY A 57 -2.13 -12.94 -3.36
C GLY A 57 -1.52 -13.51 -2.07
N VAL A 58 -1.88 -12.94 -0.91
CA VAL A 58 -1.47 -13.43 0.42
C VAL A 58 -2.50 -14.41 0.95
N SER A 59 -2.05 -15.51 1.54
CA SER A 59 -2.96 -16.56 2.06
C SER A 59 -3.38 -16.32 3.51
N THR A 60 -2.55 -15.60 4.27
CA THR A 60 -2.79 -15.17 5.65
C THR A 60 -2.09 -13.84 5.89
N LEU A 61 -2.35 -13.19 7.03
CA LEU A 61 -1.64 -11.98 7.44
C LEU A 61 -0.50 -12.25 8.43
N LYS A 62 0.03 -13.48 8.44
CA LYS A 62 1.21 -13.85 9.24
C LYS A 62 2.44 -13.11 8.75
N ALA A 63 3.38 -12.84 9.66
CA ALA A 63 4.60 -12.11 9.36
C ALA A 63 5.38 -12.69 8.15
N SER A 64 5.43 -14.02 8.01
CA SER A 64 6.08 -14.68 6.87
C SER A 64 5.44 -14.32 5.53
N GLU A 65 4.12 -14.26 5.46
CA GLU A 65 3.39 -13.88 4.24
C GLU A 65 3.58 -12.40 3.90
N ILE A 66 3.57 -11.54 4.91
CA ILE A 66 3.85 -10.11 4.73
C ILE A 66 5.29 -9.90 4.24
N VAL A 67 6.28 -10.59 4.80
CA VAL A 67 7.67 -10.54 4.32
C VAL A 67 7.77 -11.02 2.87
N ASN A 68 7.04 -12.07 2.49
CA ASN A 68 7.00 -12.56 1.11
C ASN A 68 6.34 -11.54 0.15
N PHE A 69 5.31 -10.83 0.60
CA PHE A 69 4.72 -9.72 -0.14
C PHE A 69 5.73 -8.59 -0.37
N VAL A 70 6.44 -8.15 0.67
CA VAL A 70 7.47 -7.10 0.55
C VAL A 70 8.54 -7.48 -0.46
N LYS A 71 9.08 -8.70 -0.39
CA LYS A 71 10.07 -9.19 -1.36
C LYS A 71 9.57 -9.16 -2.81
N ARG A 72 8.29 -9.46 -3.04
CA ARG A 72 7.69 -9.35 -4.39
C ARG A 72 7.61 -7.88 -4.81
N ALA A 73 7.11 -7.01 -3.94
CA ALA A 73 6.97 -5.57 -4.22
C ALA A 73 8.32 -4.87 -4.47
N GLU A 74 9.42 -5.37 -3.90
CA GLU A 74 10.78 -4.86 -4.18
C GLU A 74 11.13 -5.00 -5.67
N THR A 75 10.71 -6.11 -6.29
CA THR A 75 11.02 -6.44 -7.70
C THR A 75 9.89 -6.16 -8.68
N ASP A 76 8.66 -5.97 -8.19
CA ASP A 76 7.47 -5.70 -8.99
C ASP A 76 6.93 -4.30 -8.71
N ALA A 77 7.30 -3.35 -9.59
CA ALA A 77 6.86 -1.98 -9.49
C ALA A 77 5.34 -1.81 -9.63
N LYS A 78 4.65 -2.71 -10.35
CA LYS A 78 3.20 -2.64 -10.51
C LYS A 78 2.49 -3.04 -9.22
N LEU A 79 2.95 -4.12 -8.57
CA LEU A 79 2.44 -4.54 -7.28
C LEU A 79 2.60 -3.44 -6.22
N LEU A 80 3.74 -2.74 -6.24
CA LEU A 80 3.99 -1.61 -5.35
C LEU A 80 3.10 -0.40 -5.67
N GLU A 81 2.89 -0.08 -6.96
CA GLU A 81 1.97 0.99 -7.39
C GLU A 81 0.51 0.66 -6.99
N GLU A 82 0.11 -0.61 -7.06
CA GLU A 82 -1.21 -1.09 -6.63
C GLU A 82 -1.37 -0.96 -5.11
N TYR A 83 -0.38 -1.39 -4.33
CA TYR A 83 -0.37 -1.16 -2.88
C TYR A 83 -0.45 0.32 -2.52
N TYR A 84 0.30 1.17 -3.24
CA TYR A 84 0.21 2.63 -3.11
C TYR A 84 -1.21 3.11 -3.38
N PHE A 85 -1.83 2.73 -4.49
CA PHE A 85 -3.17 3.19 -4.86
C PHE A 85 -4.21 2.77 -3.82
N ASN A 86 -4.12 1.54 -3.33
CA ASN A 86 -4.97 0.99 -2.29
C ASN A 86 -4.75 1.67 -0.92
N SER A 87 -3.52 2.11 -0.61
CA SER A 87 -3.24 2.92 0.59
C SER A 87 -4.00 4.25 0.62
N LYS A 88 -4.38 4.75 -0.57
CA LYS A 88 -5.15 5.98 -0.76
C LYS A 88 -6.64 5.72 -0.94
N ALA A 89 -7.08 4.51 -0.60
CA ALA A 89 -8.43 4.03 -0.83
C ALA A 89 -8.88 4.23 -2.29
N GLN A 90 -7.98 3.96 -3.22
CA GLN A 90 -8.23 4.05 -4.67
C GLN A 90 -8.63 5.46 -5.14
N SER A 91 -8.18 6.50 -4.45
CA SER A 91 -8.46 7.88 -4.83
C SER A 91 -7.75 8.28 -6.12
N ARG A 92 -8.53 8.73 -7.11
CA ARG A 92 -8.01 9.28 -8.38
C ARG A 92 -7.48 10.72 -8.26
N LEU A 93 -7.61 11.32 -7.08
CA LEU A 93 -7.03 12.65 -6.79
C LEU A 93 -5.55 12.56 -6.40
N GLN A 94 -5.00 11.35 -6.25
CA GLN A 94 -3.60 11.12 -5.95
C GLN A 94 -2.80 10.97 -7.24
N SER A 95 -1.56 11.48 -7.23
CA SER A 95 -0.60 11.18 -8.28
C SER A 95 -0.21 9.70 -8.27
N LYS A 96 0.20 9.16 -9.41
CA LYS A 96 0.74 7.80 -9.46
C LYS A 96 2.11 7.71 -8.78
N CYS A 97 2.42 6.55 -8.21
CA CYS A 97 3.73 6.28 -7.60
C CYS A 97 4.63 5.50 -8.56
N GLN A 98 5.23 6.20 -9.52
CA GLN A 98 5.98 5.56 -10.61
C GLN A 98 7.47 5.92 -10.64
N ASP A 99 7.87 7.03 -10.02
CA ASP A 99 9.28 7.38 -9.92
C ASP A 99 10.00 6.59 -8.81
N ALA A 100 11.34 6.54 -8.91
CA ALA A 100 12.17 5.76 -8.01
C ALA A 100 12.09 6.24 -6.55
N THR A 101 11.89 7.53 -6.32
CA THR A 101 11.79 8.12 -4.98
C THR A 101 10.50 7.67 -4.30
N CYS A 102 9.35 7.80 -4.98
CA CYS A 102 8.07 7.36 -4.45
C CYS A 102 8.10 5.85 -4.15
N GLN A 103 8.61 5.04 -5.08
CA GLN A 103 8.73 3.60 -4.85
C GLN A 103 9.65 3.27 -3.66
N ALA A 104 10.74 4.02 -3.47
CA ALA A 104 11.63 3.83 -2.32
C ALA A 104 10.96 4.19 -0.99
N GLU A 105 10.25 5.31 -0.91
CA GLU A 105 9.48 5.71 0.27
C GLU A 105 8.47 4.63 0.67
N TRP A 106 7.72 4.11 -0.31
CA TRP A 106 6.71 3.09 -0.06
C TRP A 106 7.30 1.73 0.33
N LEU A 107 8.41 1.32 -0.28
CA LEU A 107 9.10 0.11 0.16
C LEU A 107 9.67 0.24 1.56
N CYS A 108 10.31 1.36 1.87
CA CYS A 108 10.86 1.59 3.19
C CYS A 108 9.74 1.62 4.25
N SER A 109 8.53 2.10 3.93
CA SER A 109 7.40 2.12 4.87
C SER A 109 6.96 0.74 5.41
N PHE A 110 7.38 -0.37 4.78
CA PHE A 110 7.13 -1.71 5.30
C PHE A 110 8.00 -2.08 6.50
N TYR A 111 9.08 -1.33 6.72
CA TYR A 111 10.04 -1.58 7.80
C TYR A 111 9.81 -0.63 8.96
N TRP A 112 10.10 -1.12 10.16
CA TRP A 112 10.10 -0.29 11.35
C TRP A 112 11.44 0.42 11.50
N PHE A 113 11.41 1.75 11.64
CA PHE A 113 12.58 2.56 11.93
C PHE A 113 12.42 3.28 13.26
N SER A 114 13.48 3.27 14.06
CA SER A 114 13.50 3.99 15.33
C SER A 114 13.85 5.47 15.18
N THR A 115 14.44 5.86 14.04
CA THR A 115 14.82 7.26 13.77
C THR A 115 14.47 7.67 12.34
N VAL A 116 14.24 8.96 12.16
CA VAL A 116 14.03 9.57 10.83
C VAL A 116 15.25 9.35 9.94
N ARG A 117 16.46 9.43 10.51
CA ARG A 117 17.72 9.24 9.77
C ARG A 117 17.82 7.84 9.16
N ASP A 118 17.40 6.81 9.88
CA ASP A 118 17.48 5.43 9.39
C ASP A 118 16.46 5.19 8.26
N TYR A 119 15.27 5.78 8.38
CA TYR A 119 14.29 5.80 7.30
C TYR A 119 14.83 6.52 6.06
N GLU A 120 15.38 7.72 6.21
CA GLU A 120 15.96 8.49 5.10
C GLU A 120 17.12 7.73 4.43
N ALA A 121 17.95 7.01 5.20
CA ALA A 121 19.01 6.17 4.66
C ALA A 121 18.47 4.99 3.84
N CYS A 122 17.36 4.36 4.28
CA CYS A 122 16.66 3.35 3.48
C CYS A 122 16.15 3.95 2.17
N VAL A 123 15.50 5.11 2.20
CA VAL A 123 14.93 5.74 1.01
C VAL A 123 16.03 6.12 0.02
N ALA A 124 17.12 6.74 0.49
CA ALA A 124 18.23 7.15 -0.35
C ALA A 124 18.90 5.96 -1.06
N SER A 125 19.21 4.90 -0.30
CA SER A 125 19.84 3.70 -0.87
C SER A 125 18.92 2.97 -1.86
N THR A 126 17.63 2.85 -1.53
CA THR A 126 16.63 2.19 -2.40
C THR A 126 16.38 2.99 -3.68
N THR A 127 16.33 4.33 -3.59
CA THR A 127 16.17 5.24 -4.75
C THR A 127 17.34 5.07 -5.73
N ALA A 128 18.57 5.01 -5.22
CA ALA A 128 19.77 4.80 -6.03
C ALA A 128 19.73 3.44 -6.77
N SER A 129 19.39 2.36 -6.06
CA SER A 129 19.25 1.02 -6.67
C SER A 129 18.21 0.99 -7.78
N LYS A 130 17.02 1.55 -7.56
CA LYS A 130 15.93 1.56 -8.56
C LYS A 130 16.24 2.42 -9.79
N SER A 131 16.95 3.53 -9.60
CA SER A 131 17.39 4.40 -10.70
C SER A 131 18.39 3.68 -11.62
N ASN A 132 19.30 2.89 -11.04
CA ASN A 132 20.27 2.10 -11.79
C ASN A 132 19.60 1.00 -12.63
N THR A 133 18.59 0.29 -12.09
CA THR A 133 17.84 -0.74 -12.83
C THR A 133 17.12 -0.17 -14.05
N THR A 134 16.54 1.02 -13.92
CA THR A 134 15.87 1.70 -15.05
C THR A 134 16.84 2.03 -16.19
N THR A 135 18.09 2.35 -15.85
CA THR A 135 19.12 2.70 -16.84
C THR A 135 19.66 1.47 -17.56
N SER A 136 19.77 0.32 -16.89
CA SER A 136 20.23 -0.95 -17.49
C SER A 136 19.20 -1.65 -18.39
N THR A 137 17.93 -1.24 -18.37
CA THR A 137 16.86 -1.86 -19.19
C THR A 137 16.63 -1.13 -20.52
N VAL A 138 17.37 -0.05 -20.78
CA VAL A 138 17.24 0.80 -21.99
C VAL A 138 18.43 0.58 -22.96
N GLN A 139 19.19 -0.50 -22.80
CA GLN A 139 20.35 -0.82 -23.67
C GLN A 139 20.16 -2.13 -24.42
#